data_AF-A0A7S0EN22-F1
#
_entry.id   AF-A0A7S0EN22-F1
#
_cell.length_a   1.000
_cell.length_b   1.000
_cell.length_c   1.000
_cell.angle_alpha   90.00
_cell.angle_beta   90.00
_cell.angle_gamma   90.00
#
_symmetry.space_group_name_H-M   'P 1'
#
loop_
_entity.id
_entity.type
_entity.pdbx_description
1 polymer ?
#
loop_
_entity_poly.entity_id
_entity_poly.type
_entity_poly.pdbx_seq_one_letter_code
_entity_poly.pdbx_strand_id
1 'polypeptide(L)'
;IITVPLSIEQAVDSRDALGKAMYARLFRWLVERCNEKLVDTHQPEAFIGILDIFGFECFVTNSFEQLCINYANERLQQQFNWDIFKSEQIEYEREGIEWKNIEFVDNQECLDLIDSKPMMGLLTLLDEECAIQSGSDAKFVQKAREMHKAHAYFDAPKRHQESFAVRHYAGEVTYASHGFREKNKDTLHPDLSAVMRTSSSAFVASLFAEAAPPATAAAEAEK
;
A
#
# COMPACT_ATOMS: atom_id res chain seq x y z
N ILE A 1 4.28 23.39 31.85
CA ILE A 1 4.34 22.97 30.43
C ILE A 1 5.79 22.60 30.17
N ILE A 2 6.07 21.33 29.87
CA ILE A 2 7.41 20.88 29.47
C ILE A 2 7.47 20.99 27.94
N THR A 3 8.42 21.76 27.42
CA THR A 3 8.67 21.89 25.99
C THR A 3 9.95 21.13 25.64
N VAL A 4 9.87 20.20 24.69
CA VAL A 4 11.03 19.45 24.19
C VAL A 4 11.30 19.96 22.77
N PRO A 5 12.44 20.63 22.51
CA PRO A 5 12.77 21.08 21.17
C PRO A 5 13.06 19.90 20.26
N LEU A 6 12.57 19.96 19.02
CA LEU A 6 12.88 18.98 17.98
C LEU A 6 14.33 19.10 17.53
N SER A 7 14.92 17.99 17.10
CA SER A 7 16.16 18.02 16.32
C SER A 7 15.93 18.65 14.94
N ILE A 8 17.01 19.01 14.23
CA ILE A 8 16.93 19.54 12.86
C ILE A 8 16.20 18.55 11.94
N GLU A 9 16.54 17.27 12.04
CA GLU A 9 15.93 16.18 11.27
C GLU A 9 14.43 16.09 11.54
N GLN A 10 14.03 16.01 12.83
CA GLN A 10 12.62 15.94 13.22
C GLN A 10 11.80 17.17 12.76
N ALA A 11 12.42 18.35 12.75
CA ALA A 11 11.78 19.58 12.27
C ALA A 11 11.58 19.57 10.75
N VAL A 12 12.56 19.05 10.00
CA VAL A 12 12.46 18.85 8.54
C VAL A 12 11.37 17.84 8.21
N ASP A 13 11.36 16.69 8.89
CA ASP A 13 10.34 15.66 8.70
C ASP A 13 8.93 16.20 8.99
N SER A 14 8.78 16.97 10.07
CA SER A 14 7.51 17.59 10.45
C SER A 14 7.00 18.58 9.39
N ARG A 15 7.89 19.38 8.79
CA ARG A 15 7.58 20.29 7.70
C ARG A 15 7.13 19.52 6.45
N ASP A 16 7.86 18.48 6.09
CA ASP A 16 7.62 17.72 4.87
C ASP A 16 6.34 16.88 4.98
N ALA A 17 6.07 16.28 6.15
CA ALA A 17 4.81 15.62 6.47
C ALA A 17 3.61 16.57 6.35
N LEU A 18 3.75 17.82 6.83
CA LEU A 18 2.69 18.84 6.65
C LEU A 18 2.46 19.17 5.17
N GLY A 19 3.54 19.34 4.39
CA GLY A 19 3.45 19.58 2.95
C GLY A 19 2.74 18.44 2.20
N LYS A 20 3.15 17.19 2.47
CA LYS A 20 2.51 15.97 1.92
C LYS A 20 1.03 15.92 2.29
N ALA A 21 0.69 16.13 3.56
CA ALA A 21 -0.69 16.10 4.04
C ALA A 21 -1.56 17.21 3.41
N MET A 22 -1.05 18.44 3.29
CA MET A 22 -1.75 19.53 2.61
C MET A 22 -2.08 19.18 1.16
N TYR A 23 -1.07 18.69 0.41
CA TYR A 23 -1.24 18.32 -0.98
C TYR A 23 -2.23 17.16 -1.14
N ALA A 24 -2.08 16.10 -0.34
CA ALA A 24 -2.97 14.94 -0.38
C ALA A 24 -4.43 15.30 -0.05
N ARG A 25 -4.65 16.19 0.93
CA ARG A 25 -6.00 16.67 1.29
C ARG A 25 -6.60 17.56 0.20
N LEU A 26 -5.82 18.46 -0.39
CA LEU A 26 -6.25 19.27 -1.53
C LEU A 26 -6.63 18.39 -2.73
N PHE A 27 -5.79 17.40 -3.05
CA PHE A 27 -6.05 16.48 -4.15
C PHE A 27 -7.31 15.65 -3.90
N ARG A 28 -7.48 15.10 -2.68
CA ARG A 28 -8.72 14.42 -2.29
C ARG A 28 -9.94 15.33 -2.44
N TRP A 29 -9.86 16.58 -1.99
CA TRP A 29 -10.95 17.54 -2.14
C TRP A 29 -11.31 17.78 -3.62
N LEU A 30 -10.32 17.86 -4.51
CA LEU A 30 -10.57 17.99 -5.96
C LEU A 30 -11.32 16.75 -6.50
N VAL A 31 -10.88 15.55 -6.13
CA VAL A 31 -11.54 14.30 -6.52
C VAL A 31 -12.97 14.25 -5.99
N GLU A 32 -13.20 14.60 -4.72
CA GLU A 32 -14.54 14.67 -4.13
C GLU A 32 -15.44 15.67 -4.87
N ARG A 33 -14.93 16.85 -5.21
CA ARG A 33 -15.66 17.84 -6.02
C ARG A 33 -16.01 17.32 -7.41
N CYS A 34 -15.12 16.57 -8.06
CA CYS A 34 -15.43 15.90 -9.33
C CYS A 34 -16.54 14.87 -9.13
N ASN A 35 -16.43 14.01 -8.11
CA ASN A 35 -17.41 12.97 -7.82
C ASN A 35 -18.80 13.57 -7.50
N GLU A 36 -18.88 14.59 -6.67
CA GLU A 36 -20.13 15.31 -6.35
C GLU A 36 -20.85 15.86 -7.61
N LYS A 37 -20.11 16.13 -8.69
CA LYS A 37 -20.68 16.67 -9.94
C LYS A 37 -20.94 15.60 -11.00
N LEU A 38 -20.30 14.45 -10.90
CA LEU A 38 -20.37 13.39 -11.90
C LEU A 38 -21.24 12.20 -11.47
N VAL A 39 -21.41 11.98 -10.16
CA VAL A 39 -22.24 10.88 -9.65
C VAL A 39 -23.71 11.19 -9.90
N ASP A 40 -24.40 10.26 -10.56
CA ASP A 40 -25.86 10.30 -10.74
C ASP A 40 -26.55 10.07 -9.38
N THR A 41 -27.68 10.74 -9.15
CA THR A 41 -28.52 10.54 -7.97
C THR A 41 -29.20 9.18 -7.91
N HIS A 42 -29.20 8.43 -9.01
CA HIS A 42 -29.74 7.07 -9.08
C HIS A 42 -28.62 6.05 -8.81
N GLN A 43 -28.88 5.04 -7.98
CA GLN A 43 -27.98 3.91 -7.85
C GLN A 43 -27.99 3.11 -9.17
N PRO A 44 -26.84 2.97 -9.85
CA PRO A 44 -26.78 2.22 -11.10
C PRO A 44 -26.98 0.73 -10.81
N GLU A 45 -27.82 0.05 -11.59
CA GLU A 45 -27.99 -1.42 -11.53
C GLU A 45 -26.74 -2.16 -12.01
N ALA A 46 -25.91 -1.52 -12.85
CA ALA A 46 -24.64 -2.03 -13.35
C ALA A 46 -23.69 -0.87 -13.69
N PHE A 47 -22.38 -1.11 -13.67
CA PHE A 47 -21.37 -0.12 -14.06
C PHE A 47 -20.25 -0.76 -14.88
N ILE A 48 -19.55 0.08 -15.66
CA ILE A 48 -18.32 -0.30 -16.38
C ILE A 48 -17.15 0.37 -15.66
N GLY A 49 -16.29 -0.43 -15.06
CA GLY A 49 -15.05 0.04 -14.44
C GLY A 49 -13.93 0.14 -15.47
N ILE A 50 -13.20 1.25 -15.45
CA ILE A 50 -11.96 1.43 -16.20
C ILE A 50 -10.86 1.68 -15.18
N LEU A 51 -9.77 0.90 -15.26
CA LEU A 51 -8.62 1.01 -14.39
C LEU A 51 -7.40 1.43 -15.23
N ASP A 52 -6.82 2.58 -14.90
CA ASP A 52 -5.57 3.08 -15.47
C ASP A 52 -4.54 3.22 -14.34
N ILE A 53 -3.52 2.38 -14.37
CA ILE A 53 -2.49 2.30 -13.33
C ILE A 53 -1.10 2.08 -13.96
N PHE A 54 -0.06 2.31 -13.16
CA PHE A 54 1.30 1.95 -13.55
C PHE A 54 1.46 0.43 -13.74
N GLY A 55 2.12 0.04 -14.83
CA GLY A 55 2.57 -1.35 -15.00
C GLY A 55 3.73 -1.70 -14.05
N PHE A 56 4.19 -2.94 -14.15
CA PHE A 56 5.33 -3.43 -13.39
C PHE A 56 6.60 -2.59 -13.61
N GLU A 57 7.30 -2.21 -12.55
CA GLU A 57 8.50 -1.36 -12.58
C GLU A 57 9.76 -2.11 -12.11
N CYS A 58 10.86 -1.95 -12.85
CA CYS A 58 12.17 -2.41 -12.45
C CYS A 58 13.24 -1.43 -12.96
N PHE A 59 13.72 -0.57 -12.06
CA PHE A 59 14.76 0.42 -12.31
C PHE A 59 16.12 -0.02 -11.77
N VAL A 60 17.15 0.79 -12.03
CA VAL A 60 18.50 0.62 -11.47
C VAL A 60 18.48 0.67 -9.93
N THR A 61 17.57 1.47 -9.35
CA THR A 61 17.37 1.54 -7.90
C THR A 61 15.87 1.62 -7.64
N ASN A 62 15.32 0.56 -7.03
CA ASN A 62 13.90 0.47 -6.68
C ASN A 62 13.72 0.81 -5.22
N SER A 63 12.77 1.70 -4.93
CA SER A 63 12.46 2.18 -3.59
C SER A 63 11.12 1.61 -3.11
N PHE A 64 10.62 2.07 -1.97
CA PHE A 64 9.35 1.70 -1.37
C PHE A 64 8.17 1.91 -2.34
N GLU A 65 8.21 3.00 -3.11
CA GLU A 65 7.19 3.31 -4.11
C GLU A 65 7.10 2.23 -5.19
N GLN A 66 8.25 1.74 -5.69
CA GLN A 66 8.28 0.62 -6.65
C GLN A 66 7.76 -0.67 -6.00
N LEU A 67 8.05 -0.92 -4.73
CA LEU A 67 7.49 -2.08 -4.02
C LEU A 67 5.96 -1.99 -3.97
N CYS A 68 5.39 -0.82 -3.68
CA CYS A 68 3.94 -0.61 -3.67
C CYS A 68 3.33 -0.77 -5.08
N ILE A 69 3.98 -0.25 -6.12
CA ILE A 69 3.51 -0.39 -7.51
C ILE A 69 3.54 -1.86 -7.94
N ASN A 70 4.63 -2.57 -7.68
CA ASN A 70 4.77 -3.98 -8.03
C ASN A 70 3.84 -4.86 -7.20
N TYR A 71 3.59 -4.53 -5.93
CA TYR A 71 2.58 -5.18 -5.11
C TYR A 71 1.16 -5.02 -5.68
N ALA A 72 0.79 -3.83 -6.14
CA ALA A 72 -0.50 -3.60 -6.80
C ALA A 72 -0.62 -4.44 -8.09
N ASN A 73 0.45 -4.51 -8.88
CA ASN A 73 0.49 -5.37 -10.08
C ASN A 73 0.39 -6.86 -9.72
N GLU A 74 1.02 -7.31 -8.63
CA GLU A 74 0.91 -8.69 -8.12
C GLU A 74 -0.54 -9.03 -7.74
N ARG A 75 -1.26 -8.10 -7.10
CA ARG A 75 -2.69 -8.27 -6.77
C ARG A 75 -3.56 -8.35 -8.01
N LEU A 76 -3.29 -7.53 -9.02
CA LEU A 76 -4.01 -7.60 -10.30
C LEU A 76 -3.71 -8.89 -11.06
N GLN A 77 -2.47 -9.36 -11.02
CA GLN A 77 -2.11 -10.65 -11.60
C GLN A 77 -2.84 -11.79 -10.91
N GLN A 78 -3.01 -11.74 -9.58
CA GLN A 78 -3.77 -12.74 -8.84
C GLN A 78 -5.26 -12.73 -9.21
N GLN A 79 -5.86 -11.55 -9.35
CA GLN A 79 -7.24 -11.41 -9.84
C GLN A 79 -7.39 -11.95 -11.27
N PHE A 80 -6.47 -11.62 -12.18
CA PHE A 80 -6.45 -12.14 -13.54
C PHE A 80 -6.35 -13.67 -13.58
N ASN A 81 -5.44 -14.25 -12.78
CA ASN A 81 -5.29 -15.69 -12.68
C ASN A 81 -6.58 -16.36 -12.16
N TRP A 82 -7.25 -15.73 -11.18
CA TRP A 82 -8.52 -16.23 -10.66
C TRP A 82 -9.62 -16.20 -11.72
N ASP A 83 -9.81 -15.05 -12.38
CA ASP A 83 -10.92 -14.85 -13.30
C ASP A 83 -10.78 -15.69 -14.58
N ILE A 84 -9.56 -15.79 -15.13
CA ILE A 84 -9.36 -16.60 -16.34
C ILE A 84 -9.37 -18.09 -16.03
N PHE A 85 -8.64 -18.55 -15.00
CA PHE A 85 -8.47 -19.99 -14.83
C PHE A 85 -9.52 -20.63 -13.94
N LYS A 86 -9.85 -20.03 -12.78
CA LYS A 86 -10.80 -20.63 -11.83
C LYS A 86 -12.23 -20.43 -12.27
N SER A 87 -12.59 -19.26 -12.82
CA SER A 87 -13.94 -19.06 -13.32
C SER A 87 -14.25 -19.95 -14.51
N GLU A 88 -13.31 -20.13 -15.45
CA GLU A 88 -13.49 -21.05 -16.57
C GLU A 88 -13.63 -22.49 -16.08
N GLN A 89 -12.78 -22.94 -15.16
CA GLN A 89 -12.90 -24.31 -14.64
C GLN A 89 -14.28 -24.58 -14.00
N ILE A 90 -14.80 -23.64 -13.20
CA ILE A 90 -16.13 -23.75 -12.59
C ILE A 90 -17.22 -23.87 -13.67
N GLU A 91 -17.09 -23.12 -14.77
CA GLU A 91 -18.06 -23.15 -15.86
C GLU A 91 -18.03 -24.47 -16.64
N TYR A 92 -16.83 -24.99 -16.93
CA TYR A 92 -16.66 -26.26 -17.61
C TYR A 92 -17.21 -27.43 -16.78
N GLU A 93 -16.96 -27.43 -15.47
CA GLU A 93 -17.55 -28.40 -14.55
C GLU A 93 -19.09 -28.29 -14.51
N ARG A 94 -19.63 -27.07 -14.52
CA ARG A 94 -21.08 -26.81 -14.57
C ARG A 94 -21.72 -27.35 -15.84
N GLU A 95 -21.02 -27.27 -16.97
CA GLU A 95 -21.51 -27.73 -18.28
C GLU A 95 -21.21 -29.20 -18.58
N GLY A 96 -20.50 -29.89 -17.67
CA GLY A 96 -20.14 -31.30 -17.85
C GLY A 96 -19.11 -31.53 -18.96
N ILE A 97 -18.31 -30.51 -19.27
CA ILE A 97 -17.26 -30.58 -20.29
C ILE A 97 -15.97 -31.08 -19.62
N GLU A 98 -15.32 -32.07 -20.24
CA GLU A 98 -14.09 -32.65 -19.72
C GLU A 98 -12.96 -31.60 -19.75
N TRP A 99 -12.59 -31.08 -18.58
CA TRP A 99 -11.53 -30.10 -18.42
C TRP A 99 -10.15 -30.76 -18.45
N LYS A 100 -9.22 -30.20 -19.24
CA LYS A 100 -7.80 -30.50 -19.10
C LYS A 100 -7.20 -29.43 -18.20
N ASN A 101 -6.73 -29.82 -17.02
CA ASN A 101 -6.06 -28.93 -16.08
C ASN A 101 -4.96 -28.12 -16.80
N ILE A 102 -5.15 -26.81 -16.88
CA ILE A 102 -4.12 -25.88 -17.32
C ILE A 102 -3.28 -25.57 -16.08
N GLU A 103 -2.02 -25.98 -16.08
CA GLU A 103 -1.08 -25.55 -15.04
C GLU A 103 -0.83 -24.05 -15.19
N PHE A 104 -1.20 -23.28 -14.17
CA PHE A 104 -0.84 -21.86 -14.06
C PHE A 104 0.00 -21.63 -12.81
N VAL A 105 0.81 -20.57 -12.84
CA VAL A 105 1.64 -20.17 -11.70
C VAL A 105 0.82 -19.27 -10.80
N ASP A 106 0.37 -19.81 -9.67
CA ASP A 106 -0.27 -19.03 -8.61
C ASP A 106 0.78 -18.18 -7.90
N ASN A 107 0.49 -16.88 -7.76
CA ASN A 107 1.36 -15.90 -7.12
C ASN A 107 0.94 -15.58 -5.68
N GLN A 108 0.01 -16.33 -5.09
CA GLN A 108 -0.44 -16.14 -3.71
C GLN A 108 0.71 -16.17 -2.69
N GLU A 109 1.70 -17.05 -2.86
CA GLU A 109 2.88 -17.08 -1.98
C GLU A 109 3.71 -15.80 -2.05
N CYS A 110 3.79 -15.16 -3.23
CA CYS A 110 4.46 -13.87 -3.37
C CYS A 110 3.69 -12.75 -2.68
N LEU A 111 2.36 -12.75 -2.80
CA LEU A 111 1.49 -11.81 -2.09
C LEU A 111 1.62 -11.96 -0.58
N ASP A 112 1.60 -13.21 -0.10
CA ASP A 112 1.70 -13.50 1.32
C ASP A 112 3.05 -13.04 1.90
N LEU A 113 4.15 -13.19 1.15
CA LEU A 113 5.44 -12.61 1.51
C LEU A 113 5.36 -11.09 1.69
N ILE A 114 4.59 -10.38 0.87
CA ILE A 114 4.54 -8.91 0.90
C ILE A 114 3.61 -8.41 2.01
N ASP A 115 2.38 -8.90 2.11
CA ASP A 115 1.33 -8.24 2.91
C ASP A 115 0.61 -9.13 3.96
N SER A 116 0.97 -10.41 4.07
CA SER A 116 0.31 -11.31 5.02
C SER A 116 0.60 -10.90 6.46
N LYS A 117 -0.44 -10.52 7.20
CA LYS A 117 -0.32 -10.24 8.64
C LYS A 117 0.02 -11.51 9.45
N PRO A 118 -0.63 -12.67 9.26
CA PRO A 118 -0.30 -13.87 10.03
C PRO A 118 1.13 -14.38 9.80
N MET A 119 1.64 -14.23 8.57
CA MET A 119 2.99 -14.69 8.20
C MET A 119 4.07 -13.61 8.37
N MET A 120 3.71 -12.45 8.95
CA MET A 120 4.63 -11.31 9.12
C MET A 120 5.31 -10.94 7.79
N GLY A 121 4.49 -10.62 6.79
CA GLY A 121 4.94 -10.13 5.49
C GLY A 121 5.74 -8.83 5.59
N LEU A 122 6.42 -8.48 4.50
CA LEU A 122 7.35 -7.34 4.44
C LEU A 122 6.73 -6.02 4.91
N LEU A 123 5.49 -5.72 4.52
CA LEU A 123 4.80 -4.49 4.95
C LEU A 123 4.51 -4.50 6.45
N THR A 124 4.16 -5.66 7.02
CA THR A 124 3.91 -5.77 8.47
C THR A 124 5.20 -5.61 9.26
N LEU A 125 6.31 -6.20 8.80
CA LEU A 125 7.63 -6.01 9.40
C LEU A 125 8.09 -4.55 9.33
N LEU A 126 7.79 -3.86 8.23
CA LEU A 126 8.08 -2.44 8.07
C LEU A 126 7.28 -1.59 9.06
N ASP A 127 5.99 -1.86 9.23
CA ASP A 127 5.12 -1.18 10.20
C ASP A 127 5.64 -1.33 11.63
N GLU A 128 6.06 -2.53 12.02
CA GLU A 128 6.67 -2.76 13.35
C GLU A 128 7.95 -1.94 13.54
N GLU A 129 8.84 -1.95 12.56
CA GLU A 129 10.07 -1.13 12.64
C GLU A 129 9.77 0.37 12.62
N CYS A 130 8.67 0.79 12.00
CA CYS A 130 8.19 2.16 12.08
C CYS A 130 7.76 2.52 13.51
N ALA A 131 7.03 1.63 14.20
CA ALA A 131 6.57 1.85 15.56
C ALA A 131 7.70 1.90 16.60
N ILE A 132 8.86 1.28 16.32
CA ILE A 132 10.01 1.27 17.24
C ILE A 132 10.78 2.59 17.17
N GLN A 133 10.93 3.27 18.32
CA GLN A 133 11.66 4.55 18.44
C GLN A 133 13.11 4.47 17.92
N SER A 134 13.79 3.34 18.13
CA SER A 134 15.15 3.06 17.66
C SER A 134 15.20 2.12 16.45
N GLY A 135 14.08 1.93 15.74
CA GLY A 135 14.03 1.14 14.53
C GLY A 135 14.86 1.78 13.40
N SER A 136 15.23 0.99 12.40
CA SER A 136 15.96 1.48 11.22
C SER A 136 15.67 0.62 9.99
N ASP A 137 15.92 1.16 8.79
CA ASP A 137 15.71 0.41 7.55
C ASP A 137 16.60 -0.84 7.49
N ALA A 138 17.84 -0.75 8.02
CA ALA A 138 18.74 -1.89 8.13
C ALA A 138 18.20 -2.99 9.08
N LYS A 139 17.55 -2.61 10.20
CA LYS A 139 16.90 -3.57 11.11
C LYS A 139 15.69 -4.23 10.47
N PHE A 140 14.92 -3.49 9.68
CA PHE A 140 13.84 -4.03 8.86
C PHE A 140 14.36 -5.12 7.91
N VAL A 141 15.39 -4.82 7.12
CA VAL A 141 15.98 -5.81 6.19
C VAL A 141 16.57 -7.01 6.94
N GLN A 142 17.21 -6.78 8.09
CA GLN A 142 17.72 -7.87 8.92
C GLN A 142 16.60 -8.80 9.39
N LYS A 143 15.49 -8.26 9.91
CA LYS A 143 14.32 -9.05 10.33
C LYS A 143 13.71 -9.82 9.16
N ALA A 144 13.49 -9.13 8.03
CA ALA A 144 12.98 -9.76 6.81
C ALA A 144 13.88 -10.92 6.36
N ARG A 145 15.20 -10.73 6.40
CA ARG A 145 16.18 -11.79 6.09
C ARG A 145 16.10 -12.96 7.05
N GLU A 146 16.01 -12.71 8.36
CA GLU A 146 15.96 -13.79 9.36
C GLU A 146 14.68 -14.63 9.21
N MET A 147 13.57 -13.96 8.95
CA MET A 147 12.24 -14.57 8.84
C MET A 147 12.03 -15.30 7.51
N HIS A 148 12.44 -14.69 6.39
CA HIS A 148 12.09 -15.14 5.04
C HIS A 148 13.26 -15.77 4.27
N LYS A 149 14.39 -16.09 4.92
CA LYS A 149 15.59 -16.70 4.27
C LYS A 149 15.35 -17.95 3.44
N ALA A 150 14.30 -18.71 3.73
CA ALA A 150 13.96 -19.96 3.03
C ALA A 150 12.76 -19.79 2.10
N HIS A 151 12.19 -18.58 2.02
CA HIS A 151 11.01 -18.29 1.20
C HIS A 151 11.39 -18.29 -0.29
N ALA A 152 10.63 -19.02 -1.11
CA ALA A 152 10.89 -19.16 -2.54
C ALA A 152 10.72 -17.86 -3.35
N TYR A 153 10.32 -16.77 -2.71
CA TYR A 153 10.11 -15.47 -3.34
C TYR A 153 11.00 -14.36 -2.78
N PHE A 154 11.83 -14.65 -1.78
CA PHE A 154 12.66 -13.68 -1.09
C PHE A 154 14.14 -13.98 -1.27
N ASP A 155 14.96 -12.94 -1.46
CA ASP A 155 16.41 -13.01 -1.32
C ASP A 155 16.95 -11.73 -0.65
N ALA A 156 18.06 -11.83 0.08
CA ALA A 156 18.73 -10.69 0.68
C ALA A 156 20.20 -11.00 0.94
N PRO A 157 21.11 -10.74 -0.02
CA PRO A 157 22.52 -11.07 0.12
C PRO A 157 23.18 -10.38 1.32
N LYS A 158 23.94 -11.12 2.14
CA LYS A 158 24.58 -10.57 3.36
C LYS A 158 25.50 -9.36 3.11
N ARG A 159 26.04 -9.23 1.90
CA ARG A 159 26.94 -8.13 1.49
C ARG A 159 26.19 -6.81 1.33
N HIS A 160 24.88 -6.85 1.08
CA HIS A 160 24.01 -5.68 0.92
C HIS A 160 23.03 -5.66 2.10
N GLN A 161 23.41 -5.00 3.19
CA GLN A 161 22.62 -5.02 4.44
C GLN A 161 21.34 -4.18 4.36
N GLU A 162 21.24 -3.28 3.38
CA GLU A 162 20.11 -2.36 3.17
C GLU A 162 19.38 -2.67 1.86
N SER A 163 19.36 -3.93 1.44
CA SER A 163 18.65 -4.35 0.24
C SER A 163 18.10 -5.76 0.38
N PHE A 164 16.98 -6.00 -0.28
CA PHE A 164 16.34 -7.30 -0.42
C PHE A 164 15.73 -7.39 -1.83
N ALA A 165 15.45 -8.59 -2.29
CA ALA A 165 14.84 -8.87 -3.57
C ALA A 165 13.56 -9.69 -3.38
N VAL A 166 12.60 -9.42 -4.26
CA VAL A 166 11.35 -10.17 -4.36
C VAL A 166 11.24 -10.73 -5.79
N ARG A 167 10.93 -12.02 -5.90
CA ARG A 167 10.74 -12.71 -7.18
C ARG A 167 9.30 -12.62 -7.66
N HIS A 168 8.91 -11.47 -8.20
CA HIS A 168 7.55 -11.25 -8.70
C HIS A 168 7.22 -12.11 -9.92
N TYR A 169 5.94 -12.17 -10.29
CA TYR A 169 5.50 -12.86 -11.52
C TYR A 169 6.22 -12.35 -12.80
N ALA A 170 6.59 -11.07 -12.83
CA ALA A 170 7.27 -10.42 -13.96
C ALA A 170 8.81 -10.49 -13.87
N GLY A 171 9.36 -11.04 -12.79
CA GLY A 171 10.80 -11.18 -12.58
C GLY A 171 11.28 -10.75 -11.20
N GLU A 172 12.56 -10.96 -10.94
CA GLU A 172 13.20 -10.56 -9.69
C GLU A 172 13.49 -9.05 -9.68
N VAL A 173 13.09 -8.37 -8.61
CA VAL A 173 13.36 -6.95 -8.39
C VAL A 173 14.07 -6.78 -7.07
N THR A 174 15.22 -6.11 -7.10
CA THR A 174 15.97 -5.72 -5.89
C THR A 174 15.56 -4.31 -5.45
N TYR A 175 15.19 -4.19 -4.18
CA TYR A 175 14.78 -2.97 -3.52
C TYR A 175 15.86 -2.48 -2.56
N ALA A 176 16.22 -1.20 -2.66
CA ALA A 176 17.07 -0.52 -1.70
C ALA A 176 16.20 0.01 -0.55
N SER A 177 16.41 -0.47 0.67
CA SER A 177 15.53 -0.16 1.81
C SER A 177 15.69 1.25 2.36
N HIS A 178 16.67 2.02 1.88
CA HIS A 178 16.95 3.37 2.37
C HIS A 178 15.72 4.28 2.25
N GLY A 179 15.29 4.85 3.38
CA GLY A 179 14.12 5.73 3.47
C GLY A 179 12.78 5.00 3.51
N PHE A 180 12.74 3.65 3.53
CA PHE A 180 11.47 2.90 3.57
C PHE A 180 10.62 3.29 4.78
N ARG A 181 11.22 3.35 5.98
CA ARG A 181 10.48 3.70 7.19
C ARG A 181 9.93 5.12 7.14
N GLU A 182 10.70 6.08 6.66
CA GLU A 182 10.23 7.47 6.54
C GLU A 182 9.04 7.55 5.57
N LYS A 183 9.15 6.86 4.42
CA LYS A 183 8.11 6.82 3.39
C LYS A 183 6.84 6.09 3.86
N ASN A 184 6.98 5.13 4.77
CA ASN A 184 5.85 4.43 5.38
C ASN A 184 5.27 5.17 6.60
N LYS A 185 6.08 5.95 7.33
CA LYS A 185 5.66 6.83 8.45
C LYS A 185 4.96 8.09 7.91
N ASP A 186 3.82 7.93 7.25
CA ASP A 186 3.00 9.06 6.81
C ASP A 186 2.12 9.60 7.96
N THR A 187 2.72 9.90 9.11
CA THR A 187 2.00 10.41 10.29
C THR A 187 2.21 11.90 10.47
N LEU A 188 1.18 12.70 10.20
CA LEU A 188 1.17 14.13 10.51
C LEU A 188 1.00 14.35 12.02
N HIS A 189 1.87 15.17 12.62
CA HIS A 189 1.77 15.49 14.04
C HIS A 189 0.40 16.15 14.38
N PRO A 190 -0.30 15.72 15.46
CA PRO A 190 -1.61 16.25 15.82
C PRO A 190 -1.62 17.78 16.01
N ASP A 191 -0.58 18.34 16.63
CA ASP A 191 -0.47 19.79 16.82
C ASP A 191 -0.39 20.56 15.50
N LEU A 192 0.30 20.03 14.48
CA LEU A 192 0.33 20.65 13.16
C LEU A 192 -1.06 20.62 12.52
N SER A 193 -1.77 19.49 12.64
CA SER A 193 -3.16 19.40 12.20
C SER A 193 -4.08 20.40 12.93
N ALA A 194 -3.87 20.57 14.24
CA ALA A 194 -4.64 21.51 15.05
C ALA A 194 -4.40 22.97 14.65
N VAL A 195 -3.15 23.34 14.35
CA VAL A 195 -2.82 24.67 13.82
C VAL A 195 -3.46 24.90 12.46
N MET A 196 -3.45 23.90 11.58
CA MET A 196 -4.08 24.05 10.26
C MET A 196 -5.60 24.27 10.35
N ARG A 197 -6.27 23.67 11.35
CA ARG A 197 -7.69 23.91 11.64
C ARG A 197 -8.01 25.33 12.10
N THR A 198 -7.05 26.05 12.67
CA THR A 198 -7.24 27.46 13.10
C THR A 198 -6.86 28.48 12.03
N SER A 199 -6.55 28.02 10.82
CA SER A 199 -6.26 28.87 9.67
C SER A 199 -7.34 29.94 9.43
N SER A 200 -6.92 31.16 9.14
CA SER A 200 -7.81 32.25 8.71
C SER A 200 -8.45 31.99 7.35
N SER A 201 -7.84 31.15 6.51
CA SER A 201 -8.48 30.62 5.32
C SER A 201 -9.42 29.49 5.70
N ALA A 202 -10.73 29.73 5.55
CA ALA A 202 -11.78 28.74 5.79
C ALA A 202 -11.58 27.48 4.94
N PHE A 203 -11.07 27.64 3.71
CA PHE A 203 -10.77 26.50 2.84
C PHE A 203 -9.68 25.62 3.45
N VAL A 204 -8.55 26.20 3.84
CA VAL A 204 -7.45 25.45 4.47
C VAL A 204 -7.91 24.81 5.77
N ALA A 205 -8.67 25.52 6.62
CA ALA A 205 -9.23 24.96 7.84
C ALA A 205 -10.13 23.74 7.55
N SER A 206 -10.97 23.81 6.49
CA SER A 206 -11.84 22.71 6.08
C SER A 206 -11.10 21.46 5.63
N LEU A 207 -9.93 21.60 4.99
CA LEU A 207 -9.10 20.45 4.57
C LEU A 207 -8.59 19.62 5.76
N PHE A 208 -8.48 20.22 6.94
CA PHE A 208 -7.97 19.61 8.17
C PHE A 208 -9.06 19.36 9.23
N ALA A 209 -10.32 19.62 8.90
CA ALA A 209 -11.45 19.20 9.72
C ALA A 209 -11.49 17.67 9.83
N GLU A 210 -11.98 17.16 10.96
CA GLU A 210 -12.22 15.71 11.09
C GLU A 210 -13.25 15.30 10.05
N ALA A 211 -12.92 14.31 9.22
CA ALA A 211 -13.88 13.73 8.31
C ALA A 211 -15.01 13.12 9.15
N ALA A 212 -16.26 13.34 8.77
CA ALA A 212 -17.35 12.53 9.29
C ALA A 212 -16.98 11.05 9.05
N PRO A 213 -17.21 10.15 10.01
CA PRO A 213 -16.94 8.73 9.78
C PRO A 213 -17.63 8.32 8.49
N PRO A 214 -16.98 7.50 7.64
CA PRO A 214 -17.64 7.01 6.44
C PRO A 214 -18.95 6.37 6.87
N ALA A 215 -20.05 6.75 6.21
CA ALA A 215 -21.32 6.07 6.38
C ALA A 215 -21.06 4.61 6.00
N THR A 216 -20.87 3.76 7.01
CA THR A 216 -20.80 2.32 6.83
C THR A 216 -22.08 1.93 6.12
N ALA A 217 -21.96 1.54 4.84
CA ALA A 217 -22.94 0.65 4.25
C ALA A 217 -23.00 -0.54 5.20
N ALA A 218 -24.11 -0.64 5.93
CA ALA A 218 -24.36 -1.77 6.79
C ALA A 218 -24.26 -3.01 5.90
N ALA A 219 -23.17 -3.76 6.06
CA ALA A 219 -23.09 -5.10 5.55
C ALA A 219 -24.29 -5.83 6.17
N GLU A 220 -25.24 -6.18 5.31
CA GLU A 220 -26.28 -7.14 5.64
C GLU A 220 -25.56 -8.40 6.13
N ALA A 221 -25.61 -8.61 7.44
CA ALA A 221 -25.23 -9.87 8.03
C ALA A 221 -26.25 -10.89 7.54
N GLU A 222 -25.82 -11.74 6.61
CA GLU A 222 -26.57 -12.89 6.14
C GLU A 222 -26.74 -13.94 7.24
N LYS A 223 -27.83 -14.68 7.08
CA LYS A 223 -28.39 -15.80 7.84
C LYS A 223 -27.42 -16.77 8.52
#